data_AF-A0A6A5G588-F1
#
_entry.id   AF-A0A6A5G588-F1
#
_cell.length_a   1.000
_cell.length_b   1.000
_cell.length_c   1.000
_cell.angle_alpha   90.00
_cell.angle_beta   90.00
_cell.angle_gamma   90.00
#
_symmetry.space_group_name_H-M   'P 1'
#
loop_
_entity.id
_entity.type
_entity.pdbx_description
1 polymer ?
#
loop_
_entity_poly.entity_id
_entity_poly.type
_entity_poly.pdbx_seq_one_letter_code
_entity_poly.pdbx_strand_id
1 'polypeptide(L)'
;MHLSDIFNVPLINLELHFQDFTLVDNETIIDFYCCENKEKSAVKSLTLFGKHSNTSEDDAVVDSLLCRQEAKVKLKLLFKPTSEFKFRTEYIRSNANFFESRHSHWISFQDAIELKSFVIFLFNSSFNRNHLKLLIEKWNIGWTPEWITLTIEFCESVDIDECVNELTLTERISNLQVCRKLTKYEYANGNTSVIHYHLRRPDGTVGVISFENNTIGMFQAYCDVEDNSATFSNVLFNNKFQ
;
A
#
# COMPACT_ATOMS: atom_id res chain seq x y z
N MET A 1 15.22 26.50 -11.46
CA MET A 1 15.16 26.15 -12.90
C MET A 1 15.55 24.68 -13.03
N HIS A 2 14.61 23.82 -13.42
CA HIS A 2 14.87 22.37 -13.54
C HIS A 2 15.41 22.05 -14.94
N LEU A 3 16.23 21.00 -15.09
CA LEU A 3 16.84 20.63 -16.39
C LEU A 3 15.79 20.42 -17.49
N SER A 4 14.61 19.92 -17.14
CA SER A 4 13.47 19.77 -18.05
C SER A 4 13.08 21.09 -18.73
N ASP A 5 13.13 22.21 -18.00
CA ASP A 5 12.77 23.53 -18.52
C ASP A 5 13.83 24.04 -19.50
N ILE A 6 15.10 23.68 -19.27
CA ILE A 6 16.23 24.02 -20.15
C ILE A 6 16.13 23.23 -21.47
N PHE A 7 15.77 21.96 -21.39
CA PHE A 7 15.70 21.07 -22.54
C PHE A 7 14.32 21.02 -23.22
N ASN A 8 13.34 21.76 -22.72
CA ASN A 8 11.95 21.76 -23.18
C ASN A 8 11.34 20.34 -23.27
N VAL A 9 11.64 19.50 -22.27
CA VAL A 9 11.11 18.14 -22.15
C VAL A 9 10.11 18.11 -20.99
N PRO A 10 8.94 17.45 -21.11
CA PRO A 10 8.00 17.35 -20.01
C PRO A 10 8.62 16.72 -18.77
N LEU A 11 8.52 17.40 -17.62
CA LEU A 11 8.89 16.82 -16.33
C LEU A 11 7.81 15.78 -15.95
N ILE A 12 8.21 14.52 -15.83
CA ILE A 12 7.28 13.41 -15.54
C ILE A 12 7.28 13.07 -14.04
N ASN A 13 8.43 13.18 -13.40
CA ASN A 13 8.62 12.80 -12.00
C ASN A 13 9.30 13.96 -11.26
N LEU A 14 8.84 14.25 -10.05
CA LEU A 14 9.49 15.16 -9.12
C LEU A 14 9.88 14.40 -7.85
N GLU A 15 11.13 14.55 -7.44
CA GLU A 15 11.57 14.19 -6.10
C GLU A 15 11.93 15.47 -5.36
N LEU A 16 11.31 15.69 -4.21
CA LEU A 16 11.46 16.89 -3.41
C LEU A 16 11.99 16.55 -2.01
N HIS A 17 13.20 17.01 -1.72
CA HIS A 17 13.83 16.95 -0.41
C HIS A 17 13.37 18.17 0.40
N PHE A 18 12.15 18.09 0.96
CA PHE A 18 11.44 19.28 1.44
C PHE A 18 12.13 20.00 2.61
N GLN A 19 12.95 19.28 3.40
CA GLN A 19 13.72 19.84 4.53
C GLN A 19 14.89 20.73 4.08
N ASP A 20 15.26 20.72 2.80
CA ASP A 20 16.32 21.58 2.26
C ASP A 20 15.81 22.98 1.83
N PHE A 21 14.50 23.23 1.95
CA PHE A 21 13.82 24.43 1.46
C PHE A 21 12.92 25.07 2.51
N THR A 22 12.62 26.36 2.36
CA THR A 22 11.60 27.01 3.20
C THR A 22 10.20 26.52 2.83
N LEU A 23 9.21 26.73 3.71
CA LEU A 23 7.81 26.43 3.40
C LEU A 23 7.36 27.11 2.09
N VAL A 24 7.67 28.40 1.91
CA VAL A 24 7.29 29.17 0.73
C VAL A 24 7.92 28.59 -0.54
N ASP A 25 9.19 28.19 -0.47
CA ASP A 25 9.88 27.56 -1.59
C ASP A 25 9.23 26.21 -1.95
N ASN A 26 8.96 25.36 -0.95
CA ASN A 26 8.31 24.06 -1.14
C ASN A 26 6.92 24.21 -1.76
N GLU A 27 6.08 25.12 -1.24
CA GLU A 27 4.76 25.39 -1.78
C GLU A 27 4.84 25.88 -3.23
N THR A 28 5.77 26.80 -3.51
CA THR A 28 5.99 27.31 -4.86
C THR A 28 6.39 26.19 -5.83
N ILE A 29 7.25 25.27 -5.40
CA ILE A 29 7.65 24.10 -6.19
C ILE A 29 6.45 23.20 -6.47
N ILE A 30 5.66 22.86 -5.46
CA ILE A 30 4.48 21.99 -5.61
C ILE A 30 3.42 22.66 -6.49
N ASP A 31 3.11 23.93 -6.29
CA ASP A 31 2.13 24.65 -7.11
C ASP A 31 2.56 24.71 -8.58
N PHE A 32 3.87 24.84 -8.85
CA PHE A 32 4.38 24.98 -10.21
C PHE A 32 4.50 23.65 -10.96
N TYR A 33 4.85 22.56 -10.28
CA TYR A 33 5.10 21.27 -10.92
C TYR A 33 4.01 20.23 -10.68
N CYS A 34 3.31 20.26 -9.55
CA CYS A 34 2.41 19.21 -9.10
C CYS A 34 0.93 19.57 -9.17
N CYS A 35 0.58 20.78 -9.60
CA CYS A 35 -0.80 21.22 -9.81
C CYS A 35 -1.08 21.35 -11.32
N GLU A 36 -2.23 20.83 -11.78
CA GLU A 36 -2.67 21.07 -13.16
C GLU A 36 -3.08 22.54 -13.31
N ASN A 37 -2.56 23.19 -14.36
CA ASN A 37 -2.99 24.52 -14.75
C ASN A 37 -3.22 24.57 -16.27
N LYS A 38 -3.74 25.70 -16.77
CA LYS A 38 -4.13 25.84 -18.20
C LYS A 38 -2.97 25.65 -19.17
N GLU A 39 -1.73 25.82 -18.73
CA GLU A 39 -0.53 25.85 -19.57
C GLU A 39 0.32 24.59 -19.42
N LYS A 40 0.18 23.86 -18.32
CA LYS A 40 1.04 22.73 -17.95
C LYS A 40 0.28 21.66 -17.16
N SER A 41 0.49 20.40 -17.55
CA SER A 41 0.04 19.25 -16.77
C SER A 41 0.91 19.06 -15.53
N ALA A 42 0.30 18.69 -14.40
CA ALA A 42 1.03 18.24 -13.22
C ALA A 42 2.00 17.09 -13.56
N VAL A 43 3.10 17.00 -12.80
CA VAL A 43 3.96 15.82 -12.83
C VAL A 43 3.14 14.58 -12.51
N LYS A 44 3.45 13.48 -13.18
CA LYS A 44 2.75 12.22 -13.00
C LYS A 44 3.10 11.55 -11.67
N SER A 45 4.34 11.74 -11.22
CA SER A 45 4.85 11.14 -9.98
C SER A 45 5.48 12.17 -9.07
N LEU A 46 5.19 12.06 -7.78
CA LEU A 46 5.81 12.85 -6.71
C LEU A 46 6.44 11.90 -5.67
N THR A 47 7.67 12.18 -5.31
CA THR A 47 8.35 11.61 -4.13
C THR A 47 8.67 12.75 -3.18
N LEU A 48 8.12 12.72 -1.96
CA LEU A 48 8.53 13.61 -0.87
C LEU A 48 9.56 12.87 -0.01
N PHE A 49 10.73 13.45 0.16
CA PHE A 49 11.84 12.85 0.89
C PHE A 49 12.21 13.72 2.10
N GLY A 50 12.30 13.08 3.27
CA GLY A 50 12.80 13.69 4.51
C GLY A 50 14.17 13.11 4.85
N LYS A 51 15.16 13.98 5.04
CA LYS A 51 16.54 13.62 5.39
C LYS A 51 16.66 13.12 6.83
N HIS A 52 15.86 13.67 7.74
CA HIS A 52 15.80 13.27 9.14
C HIS A 52 14.35 13.15 9.62
N SER A 53 14.16 12.74 10.87
CA SER A 53 12.84 12.72 11.49
C SER A 53 12.25 14.13 11.50
N ASN A 54 10.96 14.24 11.24
CA ASN A 54 10.26 15.52 11.18
C ASN A 54 10.14 16.16 12.56
N THR A 55 10.22 17.48 12.60
CA THR A 55 9.62 18.29 13.68
C THR A 55 8.14 18.56 13.40
N SER A 56 7.45 19.23 14.33
CA SER A 56 6.06 19.67 14.08
C SER A 56 5.97 20.67 12.93
N GLU A 57 6.99 21.51 12.73
CA GLU A 57 7.07 22.43 11.59
C GLU A 57 7.24 21.67 10.27
N ASP A 58 8.09 20.64 10.24
CA ASP A 58 8.24 19.77 9.07
C ASP A 58 6.92 19.06 8.71
N ASP A 59 6.18 18.57 9.71
CA ASP A 59 4.87 17.96 9.50
C ASP A 59 3.85 18.96 8.92
N ALA A 60 3.91 20.23 9.34
CA ALA A 60 3.08 21.29 8.77
C ALA A 60 3.45 21.61 7.30
N VAL A 61 4.74 21.55 6.96
CA VAL A 61 5.19 21.63 5.56
C VAL A 61 4.58 20.47 4.77
N VAL A 62 4.75 19.23 5.23
CA VAL A 62 4.21 18.03 4.57
C VAL A 62 2.69 18.12 4.38
N ASP A 63 1.93 18.51 5.40
CA ASP A 63 0.48 18.70 5.30
C ASP A 63 0.12 19.66 4.16
N SER A 64 0.79 20.82 4.09
CA SER A 64 0.58 21.79 3.01
C SER A 64 0.87 21.20 1.63
N LEU A 65 2.00 20.50 1.45
CA LEU A 65 2.38 19.92 0.16
C LEU A 65 1.41 18.82 -0.29
N LEU A 66 0.99 17.96 0.63
CA LEU A 66 0.05 16.88 0.34
C LEU A 66 -1.36 17.39 0.00
N CYS A 67 -1.79 18.49 0.62
CA CYS A 67 -3.08 19.11 0.29
C CYS A 67 -3.11 19.78 -1.10
N ARG A 68 -1.94 20.09 -1.66
CA ARG A 68 -1.78 20.81 -2.93
C ARG A 68 -1.54 19.89 -4.12
N GLN A 69 -0.71 18.86 -3.95
CA GLN A 69 -0.27 18.01 -5.06
C GLN A 69 -1.43 17.25 -5.76
N GLU A 70 -1.25 16.95 -7.06
CA GLU A 70 -2.22 16.24 -7.90
C GLU A 70 -1.59 15.07 -8.69
N ALA A 71 -0.54 14.43 -8.16
CA ALA A 71 0.12 13.32 -8.82
C ALA A 71 -0.84 12.13 -9.03
N LYS A 72 -0.95 11.62 -10.26
CA LYS A 72 -1.91 10.57 -10.66
C LYS A 72 -1.29 9.18 -10.84
N VAL A 73 0.01 9.09 -11.06
CA VAL A 73 0.69 7.79 -11.29
C VAL A 73 1.32 7.26 -10.02
N LYS A 74 2.08 8.09 -9.31
CA LYS A 74 2.86 7.63 -8.15
C LYS A 74 2.99 8.72 -7.10
N LEU A 75 2.69 8.39 -5.86
CA LEU A 75 2.96 9.21 -4.68
C LEU A 75 3.78 8.39 -3.69
N LYS A 76 5.01 8.84 -3.40
CA LYS A 76 5.91 8.21 -2.44
C LYS A 76 6.23 9.16 -1.31
N LEU A 77 5.98 8.73 -0.08
CA LEU A 77 6.22 9.49 1.14
C LEU A 77 7.38 8.81 1.89
N LEU A 78 8.58 9.37 1.74
CA LEU A 78 9.84 8.82 2.24
C LEU A 78 10.40 9.73 3.35
N PHE A 79 9.60 9.95 4.39
CA PHE A 79 9.97 10.74 5.57
C PHE A 79 9.46 10.06 6.83
N LYS A 80 9.88 10.56 8.00
CA LYS A 80 9.47 10.02 9.29
C LYS A 80 8.69 11.09 10.08
N PRO A 81 7.35 11.09 10.02
CA PRO A 81 6.53 12.10 10.68
C PRO A 81 6.56 11.94 12.21
N THR A 82 6.08 12.96 12.92
CA THR A 82 5.84 12.87 14.37
C THR A 82 4.67 11.93 14.69
N SER A 83 4.43 11.65 15.98
CA SER A 83 3.24 10.89 16.43
C SER A 83 1.92 11.64 16.22
N GLU A 84 1.99 12.98 16.14
CA GLU A 84 0.83 13.85 16.03
C GLU A 84 0.35 14.01 14.60
N PHE A 85 1.17 13.69 13.60
CA PHE A 85 0.75 13.71 12.20
C PHE A 85 -0.43 12.75 11.99
N LYS A 86 -1.47 13.23 11.29
CA LYS A 86 -2.69 12.47 11.02
C LYS A 86 -2.98 12.40 9.54
N PHE A 87 -3.57 11.28 9.15
CA PHE A 87 -4.07 11.09 7.80
C PHE A 87 -5.22 12.05 7.50
N ARG A 88 -5.25 12.54 6.27
CA ARG A 88 -6.30 13.36 5.70
C ARG A 88 -6.60 12.83 4.30
N THR A 89 -7.88 12.72 3.97
CA THR A 89 -8.31 12.18 2.66
C THR A 89 -7.86 13.07 1.51
N GLU A 90 -7.67 14.36 1.77
CA GLU A 90 -7.16 15.34 0.80
C GLU A 90 -5.77 14.97 0.27
N TYR A 91 -4.94 14.29 1.07
CA TYR A 91 -3.57 13.92 0.68
C TYR A 91 -3.52 13.00 -0.55
N ILE A 92 -4.58 12.22 -0.76
CA ILE A 92 -4.68 11.22 -1.84
C ILE A 92 -5.81 11.53 -2.83
N ARG A 93 -6.33 12.76 -2.85
CA ARG A 93 -7.47 13.17 -3.69
C ARG A 93 -7.32 12.86 -5.18
N SER A 94 -6.08 12.81 -5.67
CA SER A 94 -5.74 12.51 -7.06
C SER A 94 -5.77 11.01 -7.39
N ASN A 95 -5.99 10.15 -6.40
CA ASN A 95 -6.07 8.69 -6.51
C ASN A 95 -4.88 8.11 -7.29
N ALA A 96 -3.67 8.45 -6.87
CA ALA A 96 -2.45 7.97 -7.53
C ALA A 96 -2.48 6.44 -7.67
N ASN A 97 -2.17 5.91 -8.85
CA ASN A 97 -2.17 4.45 -9.09
C ASN A 97 -1.26 3.69 -8.13
N PHE A 98 -0.15 4.30 -7.71
CA PHE A 98 0.77 3.75 -6.73
C PHE A 98 0.93 4.71 -5.56
N PHE A 99 0.72 4.21 -4.35
CA PHE A 99 0.95 4.93 -3.09
C PHE A 99 1.92 4.15 -2.21
N GLU A 100 2.99 4.81 -1.77
CA GLU A 100 3.92 4.27 -0.78
C GLU A 100 4.11 5.26 0.36
N SER A 101 4.00 4.78 1.59
CA SER A 101 4.31 5.53 2.80
C SER A 101 5.31 4.75 3.64
N ARG A 102 6.51 5.32 3.81
CA ARG A 102 7.48 4.89 4.83
C ARG A 102 7.10 5.56 6.14
N HIS A 103 7.18 4.83 7.26
CA HIS A 103 6.70 5.32 8.56
C HIS A 103 5.22 5.70 8.55
N SER A 104 4.38 4.72 8.20
CA SER A 104 2.95 4.90 7.99
C SER A 104 2.10 4.73 9.26
N HIS A 105 2.65 4.94 10.46
CA HIS A 105 1.93 4.79 11.74
C HIS A 105 0.72 5.72 11.88
N TRP A 106 0.70 6.79 11.09
CA TRP A 106 -0.35 7.82 11.03
C TRP A 106 -1.53 7.46 10.13
N ILE A 107 -1.47 6.35 9.40
CA ILE A 107 -2.56 5.82 8.57
C ILE A 107 -3.27 4.73 9.38
N SER A 108 -4.57 4.91 9.65
CA SER A 108 -5.33 3.89 10.37
C SER A 108 -5.67 2.70 9.47
N PHE A 109 -6.06 1.58 10.07
CA PHE A 109 -6.51 0.42 9.32
C PHE A 109 -7.74 0.71 8.46
N GLN A 110 -8.66 1.54 8.95
CA GLN A 110 -9.85 1.92 8.19
C GLN A 110 -9.47 2.80 7.00
N ASP A 111 -8.57 3.75 7.18
CA ASP A 111 -8.05 4.57 6.07
C ASP A 111 -7.43 3.69 4.99
N ALA A 112 -6.54 2.75 5.38
CA ALA A 112 -5.86 1.86 4.43
C ALA A 112 -6.80 0.99 3.60
N ILE A 113 -7.94 0.59 4.17
CA ILE A 113 -8.99 -0.16 3.48
C ILE A 113 -9.73 0.70 2.45
N GLU A 114 -9.90 1.99 2.73
CA GLU A 114 -10.64 2.95 1.91
C GLU A 114 -9.76 3.70 0.90
N LEU A 115 -8.44 3.56 0.99
CA LEU A 115 -7.50 4.19 0.07
C LEU A 115 -7.81 3.80 -1.39
N LYS A 116 -7.97 4.82 -2.24
CA LYS A 116 -8.18 4.70 -3.67
C LYS A 116 -6.86 4.77 -4.41
N SER A 117 -6.20 3.63 -4.55
CA SER A 117 -4.95 3.48 -5.28
C SER A 117 -4.89 2.07 -5.84
N PHE A 118 -4.24 1.82 -6.97
CA PHE A 118 -4.15 0.44 -7.49
C PHE A 118 -3.22 -0.43 -6.63
N VAL A 119 -2.14 0.18 -6.13
CA VAL A 119 -1.08 -0.47 -5.37
C VAL A 119 -0.69 0.38 -4.17
N ILE A 120 -0.76 -0.19 -2.97
CA ILE A 120 -0.50 0.49 -1.70
C ILE A 120 0.60 -0.23 -0.94
N PHE A 121 1.60 0.53 -0.48
CA PHE A 121 2.75 0.05 0.28
C PHE A 121 2.85 0.85 1.58
N LEU A 122 2.66 0.18 2.72
CA LEU A 122 2.68 0.77 4.06
C LEU A 122 3.80 0.13 4.88
N PHE A 123 4.85 0.90 5.16
CA PHE A 123 6.01 0.43 5.92
C PHE A 123 6.07 1.07 7.30
N ASN A 124 6.61 0.34 8.28
CA ASN A 124 6.62 0.72 9.68
C ASN A 124 5.23 1.21 10.15
N SER A 125 4.21 0.42 9.84
CA SER A 125 2.82 0.71 10.17
C SER A 125 2.53 0.47 11.66
N SER A 126 1.32 0.83 12.10
CA SER A 126 0.78 0.43 13.40
C SER A 126 -0.02 -0.89 13.34
N PHE A 127 0.03 -1.60 12.21
CA PHE A 127 -0.82 -2.78 11.98
C PHE A 127 -0.21 -4.01 12.62
N ASN A 128 -1.07 -4.87 13.16
CA ASN A 128 -0.72 -6.05 13.95
C ASN A 128 -1.54 -7.25 13.47
N ARG A 129 -1.36 -8.41 14.09
CA ARG A 129 -2.06 -9.65 13.70
C ARG A 129 -3.59 -9.54 13.71
N ASN A 130 -4.16 -8.71 14.60
CA ASN A 130 -5.61 -8.52 14.64
C ASN A 130 -6.11 -7.78 13.40
N HIS A 131 -5.34 -6.81 12.89
CA HIS A 131 -5.65 -6.13 11.64
C HIS A 131 -5.59 -7.07 10.43
N LEU A 132 -4.63 -8.00 10.40
CA LEU A 132 -4.60 -9.06 9.39
C LEU A 132 -5.86 -9.92 9.44
N LYS A 133 -6.25 -10.38 10.63
CA LYS A 133 -7.46 -11.18 10.81
C LYS A 133 -8.71 -10.44 10.34
N LEU A 134 -8.85 -9.16 10.72
CA LEU A 134 -9.95 -8.31 10.27
C LEU A 134 -10.00 -8.15 8.75
N LEU A 135 -8.84 -8.07 8.08
CA LEU A 135 -8.77 -7.99 6.62
C LEU A 135 -9.30 -9.28 5.96
N ILE A 136 -8.89 -10.45 6.48
CA ILE A 136 -9.36 -11.77 6.01
C ILE A 136 -10.87 -11.90 6.22
N GLU A 137 -11.38 -11.48 7.38
CA GLU A 137 -12.81 -11.55 7.68
C GLU A 137 -13.64 -10.62 6.79
N LYS A 138 -13.16 -9.39 6.55
CA LYS A 138 -13.79 -8.48 5.59
C LYS A 138 -13.88 -9.14 4.21
N TRP A 139 -12.79 -9.75 3.75
CA TRP A 139 -12.80 -10.51 2.49
C TRP A 139 -13.84 -11.65 2.52
N ASN A 140 -13.91 -12.44 3.59
CA ASN A 140 -14.87 -13.52 3.77
C ASN A 140 -16.35 -13.09 3.63
N ILE A 141 -16.70 -11.88 4.10
CA ILE A 141 -18.07 -11.36 4.02
C ILE A 141 -18.39 -10.63 2.71
N GLY A 142 -17.50 -10.71 1.71
CA GLY A 142 -17.75 -10.16 0.37
C GLY A 142 -17.24 -8.73 0.14
N TRP A 143 -16.54 -8.12 1.11
CA TRP A 143 -15.90 -6.83 0.86
C TRP A 143 -14.83 -6.97 -0.24
N THR A 144 -14.80 -6.00 -1.16
CA THR A 144 -13.87 -5.95 -2.28
C THR A 144 -13.20 -4.57 -2.29
N PRO A 145 -11.86 -4.49 -2.18
CA PRO A 145 -11.16 -3.21 -2.18
C PRO A 145 -11.18 -2.52 -3.56
N GLU A 146 -10.99 -1.20 -3.58
CA GLU A 146 -10.72 -0.46 -4.83
C GLU A 146 -9.26 -0.64 -5.30
N TRP A 147 -8.37 -1.05 -4.39
CA TRP A 147 -7.00 -1.41 -4.69
C TRP A 147 -6.86 -2.89 -5.09
N ILE A 148 -5.82 -3.22 -5.86
CA ILE A 148 -5.51 -4.61 -6.20
C ILE A 148 -4.43 -5.19 -5.30
N THR A 149 -3.49 -4.38 -4.81
CA THR A 149 -2.42 -4.84 -3.91
C THR A 149 -2.26 -3.91 -2.72
N LEU A 150 -2.22 -4.50 -1.52
CA LEU A 150 -1.86 -3.85 -0.26
C LEU A 150 -0.69 -4.61 0.38
N THR A 151 0.47 -3.97 0.47
CA THR A 151 1.65 -4.48 1.18
C THR A 151 1.81 -3.73 2.49
N ILE A 152 1.96 -4.47 3.59
CA ILE A 152 2.07 -3.96 4.95
C ILE A 152 3.31 -4.57 5.61
N GLU A 153 4.15 -3.72 6.18
CA GLU A 153 5.09 -4.12 7.23
C GLU A 153 4.39 -3.96 8.58
N PHE A 154 4.14 -5.10 9.23
CA PHE A 154 3.47 -5.17 10.52
C PHE A 154 4.39 -4.69 11.65
N CYS A 155 3.81 -4.09 12.70
CA CYS A 155 4.55 -3.60 13.87
C CYS A 155 5.03 -4.72 14.80
N GLU A 156 4.66 -5.97 14.52
CA GLU A 156 5.01 -7.17 15.26
C GLU A 156 5.29 -8.32 14.29
N SER A 157 5.95 -9.37 14.78
CA SER A 157 6.02 -10.63 14.06
C SER A 157 4.64 -11.30 14.07
N VAL A 158 4.12 -11.63 12.89
CA VAL A 158 2.83 -12.27 12.69
C VAL A 158 3.03 -13.67 12.13
N ASP A 159 2.52 -14.65 12.86
CA ASP A 159 2.36 -16.02 12.34
C ASP A 159 1.05 -16.11 11.57
N ILE A 160 1.14 -16.17 10.24
CA ILE A 160 -0.02 -16.25 9.36
C ILE A 160 -0.75 -17.59 9.51
N ASP A 161 -0.04 -18.69 9.80
CA ASP A 161 -0.66 -20.00 9.96
C ASP A 161 -1.53 -20.02 11.22
N GLU A 162 -1.01 -19.47 12.33
CA GLU A 162 -1.80 -19.27 13.56
C GLU A 162 -3.05 -18.42 13.29
N CYS A 163 -2.91 -17.30 12.58
CA CYS A 163 -4.02 -16.40 12.28
C CYS A 163 -5.13 -17.08 11.46
N VAL A 164 -4.77 -17.77 10.38
CA VAL A 164 -5.75 -18.43 9.50
C VAL A 164 -6.39 -19.65 10.20
N ASN A 165 -5.61 -20.41 10.96
CA ASN A 165 -6.12 -21.55 11.72
C ASN A 165 -7.13 -21.11 12.78
N GLU A 166 -6.85 -20.05 13.54
CA GLU A 166 -7.79 -19.52 14.53
C GLU A 166 -9.10 -19.07 13.87
N LEU A 167 -9.03 -18.34 12.75
CA LEU A 167 -10.23 -17.91 12.01
C LEU A 167 -11.04 -19.09 11.46
N THR A 168 -10.36 -20.16 11.03
CA THR A 168 -11.01 -21.38 10.54
C THR A 168 -11.71 -22.12 11.67
N LEU A 169 -11.02 -22.34 12.79
CA LEU A 169 -11.54 -23.05 13.97
C LEU A 169 -12.71 -22.31 14.64
N THR A 170 -12.73 -20.99 14.55
CA THR A 170 -13.81 -20.13 15.06
C THR A 170 -14.92 -19.89 14.02
N GLU A 171 -14.86 -20.55 12.86
CA GLU A 171 -15.82 -20.44 11.74
C GLU A 171 -16.01 -19.03 11.18
N ARG A 172 -15.11 -18.08 11.52
CA ARG A 172 -15.15 -16.67 11.09
C ARG A 172 -14.85 -16.50 9.60
N ILE A 173 -14.27 -17.52 8.97
CA ILE A 173 -13.97 -17.56 7.53
C ILE A 173 -14.61 -18.75 6.80
N SER A 174 -15.74 -19.24 7.31
CA SER A 174 -16.45 -20.43 6.81
C SER A 174 -16.92 -20.33 5.35
N ASN A 175 -17.03 -19.13 4.76
CA ASN A 175 -17.40 -18.98 3.35
C ASN A 175 -16.20 -19.12 2.40
N LEU A 176 -14.97 -19.17 2.91
CA LEU A 176 -13.76 -19.24 2.11
C LEU A 176 -13.31 -20.67 1.87
N GLN A 177 -12.97 -20.98 0.62
CA GLN A 177 -12.07 -22.08 0.31
C GLN A 177 -10.64 -21.60 0.53
N VAL A 178 -9.94 -22.22 1.47
CA VAL A 178 -8.61 -21.81 1.91
C VAL A 178 -7.58 -22.83 1.46
N CYS A 179 -6.55 -22.37 0.74
CA CYS A 179 -5.42 -23.20 0.33
C CYS A 179 -4.10 -22.55 0.70
N ARG A 180 -3.27 -23.28 1.45
CA ARG A 180 -1.94 -22.85 1.84
C ARG A 180 -0.89 -23.39 0.87
N LYS A 181 0.06 -22.55 0.46
CA LYS A 181 1.21 -22.91 -0.37
C LYS A 181 2.48 -22.26 0.17
N LEU A 182 3.55 -23.02 0.28
CA LEU A 182 4.88 -22.50 0.60
C LEU A 182 5.70 -22.40 -0.69
N THR A 183 6.23 -21.22 -0.99
CA THR A 183 7.14 -20.99 -2.11
C THR A 183 8.51 -20.61 -1.59
N LYS A 184 9.56 -21.24 -2.11
CA LYS A 184 10.95 -20.89 -1.80
C LYS A 184 11.53 -20.14 -2.99
N TYR A 185 12.18 -19.02 -2.72
CA TYR A 185 12.89 -18.22 -3.72
C TYR A 185 14.38 -18.25 -3.41
N GLU A 186 15.18 -18.52 -4.44
CA GLU A 186 16.63 -18.48 -4.37
C GLU A 186 17.09 -17.16 -4.98
N TYR A 187 17.65 -16.27 -4.16
CA TYR A 187 18.24 -15.02 -4.61
C TYR A 187 19.75 -15.04 -4.39
N ALA A 188 20.48 -14.22 -5.15
CA ALA A 188 21.93 -14.11 -5.04
C ALA A 188 22.43 -13.71 -3.64
N ASN A 189 21.57 -13.10 -2.83
CA ASN A 189 21.84 -12.65 -1.46
C ASN A 189 21.23 -13.57 -0.38
N GLY A 190 20.62 -14.70 -0.75
CA GLY A 190 20.08 -15.69 0.19
C GLY A 190 18.76 -16.32 -0.28
N ASN A 191 18.34 -17.34 0.44
CA ASN A 191 17.07 -18.01 0.19
C ASN A 191 15.98 -17.39 1.08
N THR A 192 14.83 -17.05 0.50
CA THR A 192 13.64 -16.63 1.26
C THR A 192 12.50 -17.61 1.04
N SER A 193 11.61 -17.71 2.00
CA SER A 193 10.41 -18.54 1.93
C SER A 193 9.20 -17.65 2.15
N VAL A 194 8.21 -17.78 1.26
CA VAL A 194 6.96 -17.02 1.31
C VAL A 194 5.82 -18.00 1.49
N ILE A 195 5.02 -17.78 2.52
CA ILE A 195 3.77 -18.51 2.74
C ILE A 195 2.66 -17.76 1.98
N HIS A 196 1.91 -18.48 1.16
CA HIS A 196 0.76 -17.98 0.44
C HIS A 196 -0.51 -18.67 0.95
N TYR A 197 -1.53 -17.88 1.23
CA TYR A 197 -2.89 -18.33 1.46
C TYR A 197 -3.77 -17.82 0.33
N HIS A 198 -4.34 -18.74 -0.44
CA HIS A 198 -5.37 -18.45 -1.44
C HIS A 198 -6.73 -18.59 -0.76
N LEU A 199 -7.50 -17.51 -0.78
CA LEU A 199 -8.77 -17.32 -0.09
C LEU A 199 -9.87 -17.11 -1.13
N ARG A 200 -10.46 -18.19 -1.61
CA ARG A 200 -11.47 -18.13 -2.67
C ARG A 200 -12.87 -18.02 -2.09
N ARG A 201 -13.63 -17.02 -2.56
CA ARG A 201 -15.05 -16.84 -2.22
C ARG A 201 -15.96 -17.69 -3.11
N PRO A 202 -17.22 -17.91 -2.71
CA PRO A 202 -18.20 -18.65 -3.53
C PRO A 202 -18.51 -17.99 -4.87
N ASP A 203 -18.37 -16.66 -4.95
CA ASP A 203 -18.53 -15.88 -6.19
C ASP A 203 -17.39 -16.09 -7.21
N GLY A 204 -16.34 -16.83 -6.84
CA GLY A 204 -15.21 -17.14 -7.71
C GLY A 204 -14.06 -16.13 -7.65
N THR A 205 -14.19 -15.04 -6.90
CA THR A 205 -13.08 -14.12 -6.63
C THR A 205 -12.08 -14.71 -5.65
N VAL A 206 -10.80 -14.28 -5.74
CA VAL A 206 -9.70 -14.84 -4.95
C VAL A 206 -8.90 -13.73 -4.28
N GLY A 207 -8.75 -13.82 -2.96
CA GLY A 207 -7.77 -13.05 -2.21
C GLY A 207 -6.51 -13.89 -2.02
N VAL A 208 -5.33 -13.32 -2.28
CA VAL A 208 -4.06 -13.99 -2.01
C VAL A 208 -3.32 -13.21 -0.93
N ILE A 209 -3.06 -13.87 0.19
CA ILE A 209 -2.21 -13.32 1.25
C ILE A 209 -0.86 -13.99 1.16
N SER A 210 0.18 -13.21 0.94
CA SER A 210 1.56 -13.66 0.91
C SER A 210 2.30 -13.08 2.11
N PHE A 211 3.09 -13.89 2.80
CA PHE A 211 3.83 -13.47 3.98
C PHE A 211 5.30 -13.85 3.87
N GLU A 212 6.16 -12.88 4.08
CA GLU A 212 7.62 -13.03 4.05
C GLU A 212 8.20 -12.60 5.40
N ASN A 213 9.11 -13.41 5.94
CA ASN A 213 9.86 -13.14 7.18
C ASN A 213 8.99 -12.79 8.40
N ASN A 214 7.72 -13.21 8.42
CA ASN A 214 6.73 -12.94 9.47
C ASN A 214 6.43 -11.46 9.74
N THR A 215 6.96 -10.52 8.96
CA THR A 215 6.74 -9.07 9.19
C THR A 215 6.16 -8.37 7.97
N ILE A 216 6.35 -8.90 6.77
CA ILE A 216 5.83 -8.30 5.53
C ILE A 216 4.69 -9.17 5.01
N GLY A 217 3.49 -8.61 5.02
CA GLY A 217 2.31 -9.23 4.42
C GLY A 217 1.84 -8.46 3.20
N MET A 218 1.46 -9.20 2.15
CA MET A 218 0.87 -8.65 0.93
C MET A 218 -0.50 -9.30 0.71
N PHE A 219 -1.54 -8.48 0.57
CA PHE A 219 -2.85 -8.91 0.13
C PHE A 219 -3.05 -8.51 -1.33
N GLN A 220 -3.44 -9.47 -2.17
CA GLN A 220 -3.78 -9.23 -3.57
C GLN A 220 -5.23 -9.67 -3.83
N ALA A 221 -6.02 -8.78 -4.43
CA ALA A 221 -7.42 -9.05 -4.78
C ALA A 221 -7.53 -9.37 -6.27
N TYR A 222 -7.96 -10.58 -6.61
CA TYR A 222 -8.23 -11.02 -7.97
C TYR A 222 -9.75 -11.14 -8.17
N CYS A 223 -10.34 -10.13 -8.81
CA CYS A 223 -11.78 -10.03 -8.95
C CYS A 223 -12.32 -10.57 -10.29
N ASP A 224 -11.45 -10.89 -11.25
CA ASP A 224 -11.84 -11.50 -12.52
C ASP A 224 -12.02 -13.02 -12.35
N VAL A 225 -13.28 -13.46 -12.38
CA VAL A 225 -13.64 -14.86 -12.12
C VAL A 225 -13.17 -15.79 -13.24
N GLU A 226 -13.15 -15.32 -14.50
CA GLU A 226 -12.73 -16.13 -15.65
C GLU A 226 -11.22 -16.41 -15.56
N ASP A 227 -10.42 -15.38 -15.34
CA ASP A 227 -8.96 -15.51 -15.15
C ASP A 227 -8.61 -16.34 -13.91
N ASN A 228 -9.39 -16.18 -12.83
CA ASN A 228 -9.21 -16.96 -11.61
C ASN A 228 -9.43 -18.45 -11.83
N SER A 229 -10.39 -18.82 -12.68
CA SER A 229 -10.71 -20.22 -12.98
C SER A 229 -9.53 -20.94 -13.63
N ALA A 230 -8.77 -20.25 -14.49
CA ALA A 230 -7.56 -20.78 -15.12
C ALA A 230 -6.39 -20.79 -14.12
N THR A 231 -6.16 -19.68 -13.44
CA THR A 231 -4.96 -19.43 -12.60
C THR A 231 -4.98 -20.23 -11.31
N PHE A 232 -6.15 -20.38 -10.69
CA PHE A 232 -6.34 -21.05 -9.40
C PHE A 232 -7.09 -22.39 -9.53
N SER A 233 -7.15 -22.97 -10.72
CA SER A 233 -7.79 -24.27 -11.00
C SER A 233 -7.37 -25.38 -10.03
N ASN A 234 -6.10 -25.43 -9.64
CA ASN A 234 -5.56 -26.43 -8.70
C ASN A 234 -5.96 -26.22 -7.22
N VAL A 235 -6.41 -25.02 -6.84
CA VAL A 235 -6.92 -24.74 -5.49
C VAL A 235 -8.23 -25.49 -5.23
N LEU A 236 -8.98 -25.84 -6.29
CA LEU A 236 -10.24 -26.58 -6.21
C LEU A 236 -10.07 -28.07 -5.87
N PHE A 237 -8.88 -28.65 -6.01
CA PHE A 237 -8.67 -30.10 -5.90
C PHE A 237 -7.96 -30.56 -4.63
N ASN A 238 -7.30 -29.67 -3.90
CA ASN A 238 -6.50 -30.02 -2.71
C ASN A 238 -7.14 -29.54 -1.40
N ASN A 239 -8.40 -29.88 -1.18
CA ASN A 239 -8.99 -29.90 0.16
C ASN A 239 -8.73 -31.26 0.82
N LYS A 240 -7.47 -31.51 1.17
CA LYS A 240 -7.12 -32.45 2.23
C LYS A 240 -6.00 -31.83 3.04
N PHE A 241 -6.39 -31.13 4.10
CA PHE A 241 -5.51 -30.98 5.25
C PHE A 241 -5.14 -32.39 5.70
N GLN A 242 -3.87 -32.76 5.57
CA GLN A 242 -3.23 -33.86 6.28
C GLN A 242 -2.33 -33.25 7.34
#